data_AF-A0A5C4V9U3-F1
#
_entry.id   AF-A0A5C4V9U3-F1
#
_cell.length_a   1.000
_cell.length_b   1.000
_cell.length_c   1.000
_cell.angle_alpha   90.00
_cell.angle_beta   90.00
_cell.angle_gamma   90.00
#
_symmetry.space_group_name_H-M   'P 1'
#
loop_
_entity.id
_entity.type
_entity.pdbx_description
1 polymer ?
#
loop_
_entity_poly.entity_id
_entity_poly.type
_entity_poly.pdbx_seq_one_letter_code
_entity_poly.pdbx_strand_id
1 'polypeptide(L)'
;MGPLNEEFDPDAVLWVRGVDYVGGWREARGAARELSDALARVGLAGDDVTVRADAAPDGSGLVRLTCSAETARNVALLTRVTAARLRRAG
;
A
#
# COMPACT_ATOMS: atom_id res chain seq x y z
N MET A 1 -11.57 -31.46 3.20
CA MET A 1 -10.27 -30.83 2.87
C MET A 1 -10.24 -30.63 1.37
N GLY A 2 -10.77 -29.49 0.87
CA GLY A 2 -10.69 -29.18 -0.56
C GLY A 2 -9.31 -28.63 -0.89
N PRO A 3 -8.79 -28.81 -2.12
CA PRO A 3 -7.55 -28.15 -2.49
C PRO A 3 -7.82 -26.64 -2.54
N LEU A 4 -7.03 -25.86 -1.81
CA LEU A 4 -6.88 -24.43 -2.06
C LEU A 4 -6.11 -24.30 -3.39
N ASN A 5 -6.81 -24.52 -4.49
CA ASN A 5 -6.34 -24.05 -5.79
C ASN A 5 -6.44 -22.52 -5.72
N GLU A 6 -5.38 -21.88 -5.23
CA GLU A 6 -4.99 -20.58 -5.77
C GLU A 6 -4.80 -20.83 -7.27
N GLU A 7 -5.81 -20.44 -8.03
CA GLU A 7 -5.78 -20.46 -9.49
C GLU A 7 -4.57 -19.64 -9.89
N PHE A 8 -3.50 -20.32 -10.32
CA PHE A 8 -2.33 -19.69 -10.88
C PHE A 8 -2.80 -18.92 -12.10
N ASP A 9 -2.92 -17.59 -11.98
CA ASP A 9 -3.28 -16.70 -13.08
C ASP A 9 -2.04 -16.52 -13.97
N PRO A 10 -1.98 -17.15 -15.16
CA PRO A 10 -0.85 -17.02 -16.06
C PRO A 10 -0.71 -15.60 -16.62
N ASP A 11 -1.76 -14.78 -16.59
CA ASP A 11 -1.71 -13.37 -17.01
C ASP A 11 -1.13 -12.46 -15.91
N ALA A 12 -1.04 -12.94 -14.66
CA ALA A 12 -0.41 -12.21 -13.55
C ALA A 12 1.13 -12.30 -13.53
N VAL A 13 1.75 -13.16 -14.36
CA VAL A 13 3.22 -13.39 -14.32
C VAL A 13 3.87 -13.47 -15.71
N LEU A 14 3.35 -12.73 -16.69
CA LEU A 14 4.08 -12.49 -17.94
C LEU A 14 4.85 -11.18 -17.85
N TRP A 15 6.05 -11.26 -17.30
CA TRP A 15 7.01 -10.16 -17.29
C TRP A 15 7.21 -9.66 -18.73
N VAL A 16 6.70 -8.46 -19.02
CA VAL A 16 6.83 -7.87 -20.35
C VAL A 16 8.25 -7.36 -20.52
N ARG A 17 8.92 -7.85 -21.56
CA ARG A 17 10.27 -7.37 -21.88
C ARG A 17 10.26 -5.87 -22.15
N GLY A 18 11.20 -5.16 -21.51
CA GLY A 18 11.36 -3.71 -21.66
C GLY A 18 10.61 -2.88 -20.62
N VAL A 19 9.79 -3.50 -19.76
CA VAL A 19 9.13 -2.83 -18.64
C VAL A 19 10.02 -2.86 -17.40
N ASP A 20 10.21 -1.71 -16.76
CA ASP A 20 11.05 -1.57 -15.57
C ASP A 20 10.27 -1.83 -14.28
N TYR A 21 9.90 -3.09 -14.06
CA TYR A 21 9.24 -3.53 -12.84
C TYR A 21 10.08 -3.30 -11.58
N VAL A 22 11.42 -3.37 -11.69
CA VAL A 22 12.32 -3.20 -10.55
C VAL A 22 12.38 -1.74 -10.12
N GLY A 23 12.41 -0.81 -11.09
CA GLY A 23 12.30 0.62 -10.85
C GLY A 23 11.00 0.97 -10.13
N GLY A 24 9.85 0.55 -10.69
CA GLY A 24 8.55 0.77 -10.07
C GLY A 24 8.42 0.17 -8.67
N TRP A 25 8.86 -1.08 -8.48
CA TRP A 25 8.85 -1.70 -7.14
C TRP A 25 9.78 -0.98 -6.15
N ARG A 26 10.94 -0.47 -6.58
CA ARG A 26 11.86 0.27 -5.70
C ARG A 26 11.25 1.60 -5.23
N GLU A 27 10.62 2.32 -6.14
CA GLU A 27 9.86 3.53 -5.81
C GLU A 27 8.75 3.20 -4.81
N ALA A 28 7.93 2.19 -5.11
CA ALA A 28 6.88 1.72 -4.22
C ALA A 28 7.40 1.27 -2.85
N ARG A 29 8.59 0.65 -2.78
CA ARG A 29 9.24 0.26 -1.52
C ARG A 29 9.61 1.45 -0.67
N GLY A 30 10.08 2.53 -1.27
CA GLY A 30 10.33 3.80 -0.56
C GLY A 30 9.03 4.34 0.03
N ALA A 31 8.00 4.49 -0.79
CA ALA A 31 6.69 5.00 -0.37
C ALA A 31 6.01 4.11 0.69
N ALA A 32 6.08 2.78 0.55
CA ALA A 32 5.54 1.82 1.51
C ALA A 32 6.21 1.96 2.90
N ARG A 33 7.52 2.20 2.92
CA ARG A 33 8.26 2.44 4.16
C ARG A 33 7.83 3.74 4.81
N GLU A 34 7.75 4.82 4.04
CA GLU A 34 7.33 6.13 4.54
C GLU A 34 5.90 6.08 5.12
N LEU A 35 4.97 5.42 4.42
CA LEU A 35 3.61 5.23 4.90
C LEU A 35 3.57 4.41 6.19
N SER A 36 4.34 3.32 6.26
CA SER A 36 4.45 2.49 7.48
C SER A 36 4.96 3.31 8.66
N ASP A 37 6.03 4.09 8.46
CA ASP A 37 6.61 4.94 9.50
C ASP A 37 5.63 6.03 9.96
N ALA A 38 4.85 6.61 9.03
CA ALA A 38 3.82 7.60 9.37
C ALA A 38 2.68 6.99 10.20
N LEU A 39 2.18 5.81 9.79
CA LEU A 39 1.14 5.08 10.54
C LEU A 39 1.62 4.70 11.95
N ALA A 40 2.89 4.29 12.08
CA ALA A 40 3.48 4.00 13.38
C ALA A 40 3.53 5.23 14.30
N ARG A 41 3.91 6.39 13.78
CA ARG A 41 3.99 7.64 14.57
C ARG A 41 2.63 8.09 15.13
N VAL A 42 1.53 7.74 14.47
CA VAL A 42 0.17 8.07 14.93
C VAL A 42 -0.47 6.95 15.76
N GLY A 43 0.31 5.93 16.14
CA GLY A 43 -0.17 4.81 16.97
C GLY A 43 -1.08 3.83 16.23
N LEU A 44 -1.05 3.83 14.89
CA LEU A 44 -1.80 2.90 14.05
C LEU A 44 -0.94 1.74 13.53
N ALA A 45 0.28 1.56 14.05
CA ALA A 45 1.06 0.36 13.79
C ALA A 45 0.61 -0.79 14.71
N GLY A 46 0.42 -1.98 14.14
CA GLY A 46 0.05 -3.20 14.85
C GLY A 46 -0.10 -4.37 13.87
N ASP A 47 -0.40 -5.55 14.41
CA ASP A 47 -0.53 -6.79 13.61
C ASP A 47 -1.66 -6.72 12.55
N ASP A 48 -2.60 -5.79 12.74
CA ASP A 48 -3.72 -5.53 11.83
C ASP A 48 -3.37 -4.58 10.68
N VAL A 49 -2.10 -4.17 10.49
CA VAL A 49 -1.67 -3.30 9.39
C VAL A 49 -0.52 -3.92 8.63
N THR A 50 -0.69 -4.05 7.33
CA THR A 50 0.34 -4.51 6.42
C THR A 50 0.47 -3.57 5.24
N VAL A 51 1.67 -3.02 5.03
CA VAL A 51 2.00 -2.22 3.85
C VAL A 51 3.02 -2.99 3.02
N ARG A 52 2.73 -3.19 1.73
CA ARG A 52 3.59 -3.89 0.79
C ARG A 52 3.83 -3.05 -0.46
N ALA A 53 5.04 -3.14 -0.97
CA ALA A 53 5.38 -2.63 -2.28
C ALA A 53 5.18 -3.72 -3.33
N ASP A 54 4.68 -3.30 -4.48
CA ASP A 54 4.38 -4.13 -5.63
C ASP A 54 4.67 -3.33 -6.91
N ALA A 55 4.67 -3.98 -8.06
CA ALA A 55 4.75 -3.34 -9.37
C ALA A 55 3.50 -3.70 -10.18
N ALA A 56 2.91 -2.71 -10.83
CA ALA A 56 1.82 -2.91 -11.77
C ALA A 56 2.31 -3.61 -13.05
N PRO A 57 1.39 -4.18 -13.87
CA PRO A 57 1.75 -4.79 -15.14
C PRO A 57 2.46 -3.85 -16.13
N ASP A 58 2.22 -2.54 -16.02
CA ASP A 58 2.87 -1.49 -16.81
C ASP A 58 4.24 -1.04 -16.25
N GLY A 59 4.69 -1.64 -15.15
CA GLY A 59 5.94 -1.31 -14.46
C GLY A 59 5.85 -0.16 -13.46
N SER A 60 4.69 0.47 -13.29
CA SER A 60 4.52 1.52 -12.27
C SER A 60 4.55 0.95 -10.84
N GLY A 61 5.01 1.76 -9.89
CA GLY A 61 5.05 1.37 -8.48
C GLY A 61 3.66 1.35 -7.85
N LEU A 62 3.35 0.28 -7.10
CA LEU A 62 2.11 0.15 -6.34
C LEU A 62 2.38 -0.07 -4.85
N VAL A 63 1.65 0.65 -3.99
CA VAL A 63 1.65 0.40 -2.54
C VAL A 63 0.32 -0.22 -2.15
N ARG A 64 0.36 -1.43 -1.59
CA ARG A 64 -0.81 -2.14 -1.07
C ARG A 64 -0.85 -2.01 0.45
N LEU A 65 -1.90 -1.36 0.96
CA LEU A 65 -2.22 -1.30 2.38
C LEU A 65 -3.39 -2.26 2.67
N THR A 66 -3.16 -3.22 3.55
CA THR A 66 -4.21 -4.06 4.14
C THR A 66 -4.33 -3.69 5.60
N CYS A 67 -5.56 -3.41 6.06
CA CYS A 67 -5.81 -3.16 7.47
C CYS A 67 -7.22 -3.54 7.92
N SER A 68 -7.45 -3.58 9.23
CA SER A 68 -8.79 -3.71 9.79
C SER A 68 -9.69 -2.52 9.42
N ALA A 69 -11.00 -2.76 9.35
CA ALA A 69 -11.97 -1.69 9.05
C ALA A 69 -11.93 -0.56 10.08
N GLU A 70 -11.60 -0.86 11.34
CA GLU A 70 -11.39 0.13 12.40
C GLU A 70 -10.18 1.01 12.10
N THR A 71 -9.04 0.41 11.76
CA THR A 71 -7.83 1.15 11.39
C THR A 71 -8.07 2.06 10.19
N ALA A 72 -8.77 1.57 9.16
CA ALA A 72 -9.14 2.38 8.00
C ALA A 72 -9.98 3.62 8.40
N ARG A 73 -10.92 3.47 9.34
CA ARG A 73 -11.71 4.59 9.87
C ARG A 73 -10.84 5.58 10.64
N ASN A 74 -9.90 5.11 11.46
CA ASN A 74 -8.98 5.95 12.20
C ASN A 74 -8.08 6.77 11.26
N VAL A 75 -7.54 6.14 10.20
CA VAL A 75 -6.79 6.86 9.15
C VAL A 75 -7.66 7.94 8.50
N ALA A 76 -8.91 7.63 8.13
CA ALA A 76 -9.81 8.61 7.52
C ALA A 76 -10.10 9.81 8.46
N LEU A 77 -10.25 9.56 9.76
CA LEU A 77 -10.42 10.63 10.76
C LEU A 77 -9.19 11.53 10.84
N LEU A 78 -7.99 10.96 10.94
CA LEU A 78 -6.74 11.72 10.97
C LEU A 78 -6.57 12.58 9.72
N THR A 79 -6.82 12.03 8.53
CA THR A 79 -6.74 12.76 7.26
C THR A 79 -7.71 13.95 7.23
N ARG A 80 -8.95 13.78 7.69
CA ARG A 80 -9.94 14.88 7.76
C ARG A 80 -9.52 15.98 8.71
N VAL A 81 -9.02 15.63 9.90
CA VAL A 81 -8.54 16.60 10.90
C VAL A 81 -7.37 17.40 10.33
N THR A 82 -6.40 16.74 9.70
CA THR A 82 -5.25 17.40 9.08
C THR A 82 -5.67 18.32 7.95
N ALA A 83 -6.54 17.87 7.04
CA ALA A 83 -7.07 18.72 5.95
C ALA A 83 -7.82 19.95 6.48
N ALA A 84 -8.60 19.81 7.55
CA ALA A 84 -9.28 20.93 8.19
C ALA A 84 -8.33 21.90 8.92
N ARG A 85 -7.17 21.43 9.39
CA ARG A 85 -6.13 22.29 9.97
C ARG A 85 -5.39 23.06 8.88
N LEU A 86 -5.00 22.39 7.79
CA LEU A 86 -4.29 23.02 6.68
C LEU A 86 -5.12 24.12 6.01
N ARG A 87 -6.43 23.90 5.79
CA ARG A 87 -7.35 24.92 5.26
C ARG A 87 -7.54 26.15 6.15
N ARG A 88 -7.22 26.05 7.45
CA ARG A 88 -7.29 27.19 8.38
C ARG A 88 -5.96 27.94 8.48
N ALA A 89 -4.88 27.35 7.98
CA ALA A 89 -3.53 27.88 8.04
C ALA A 89 -3.09 28.58 6.75
N GLY A 90 -3.79 28.33 5.63
CA GLY A 90 -3.67 29.07 4.38
C GLY A 90 -4.83 30.04 4.20
#